data_AF-A0A923MM08-F1
#
_entry.id   AF-A0A923MM08-F1
#
_cell.length_a   1.000
_cell.length_b   1.000
_cell.length_c   1.000
_cell.angle_alpha   90.00
_cell.angle_beta   90.00
_cell.angle_gamma   90.00
#
_symmetry.space_group_name_H-M   'P 1'
#
loop_
_entity.id
_entity.type
_entity.pdbx_description
1 polymer ?
#
loop_
_entity_poly.entity_id
_entity_poly.type
_entity_poly.pdbx_seq_one_letter_code
_entity_poly.pdbx_strand_id
1 'polypeptide(L)'
;MGTTISGMMGHGSIRHNNREFTAANVDRERSGQNIVFVNEDLKQTYNNLFGEALEAYNAGKKKTRDKIPDYYEHIRQSKQEKLFHETIFQIGNLNDCGCGMEGGQRAAEALTEFAKTFQERNPHLHVFNMVLHMDEATPHLHVDYIPVATGQTRGLSTRVSMKQALKQQGFTGVGRKQTEWKAWMDREKEVLTEIAQQHEFEIISLGSNRRHMELPEYRAAIQEAEAVQEQTAAALQELADMQEKKTELKGEIKSLSGTVAALKAAERVRVDFDTIRPEKTLTGAVKGVTVEQIQQLKEVAMTGAAAKQTVVALNKKNASLEKEKAEMREKIPSVHEKMEAAAQRSRLENQNRQLWSENKELKAELEEERSFSDRLLEGIDRVLDMLERHLPKQLLHLVDKARELLPDHQTY
;
A
#
# COMPACT_ATOMS: atom_id res chain seq x y z
N MET A 1 0.47 -14.79 4.92
CA MET A 1 0.47 -13.39 4.44
C MET A 1 0.64 -13.48 2.95
N GLY A 2 -0.29 -12.97 2.16
CA GLY A 2 -0.21 -13.12 0.70
C GLY A 2 0.92 -12.28 0.10
N THR A 3 1.56 -12.82 -0.94
CA THR A 3 2.64 -12.21 -1.73
C THR A 3 2.07 -11.60 -3.01
N THR A 4 2.71 -10.56 -3.52
CA THR A 4 2.18 -9.77 -4.65
C THR A 4 3.06 -9.90 -5.88
N ILE A 5 2.47 -9.93 -7.07
CA ILE A 5 3.22 -9.85 -8.34
C ILE A 5 3.17 -8.43 -8.89
N SER A 6 4.32 -7.92 -9.34
CA SER A 6 4.40 -6.68 -10.09
C SER A 6 5.10 -6.87 -11.43
N GLY A 7 4.63 -6.09 -12.40
CA GLY A 7 5.13 -6.04 -13.77
C GLY A 7 4.86 -4.64 -14.28
N MET A 8 5.92 -3.90 -14.60
CA MET A 8 5.82 -2.48 -14.93
C MET A 8 6.83 -2.07 -15.99
N MET A 9 6.54 -0.99 -16.70
CA MET A 9 7.49 -0.40 -17.65
C MET A 9 8.58 0.34 -16.90
N GLY A 10 9.84 0.04 -17.21
CA GLY A 10 10.98 0.78 -16.72
C GLY A 10 11.30 1.99 -17.59
N HIS A 11 12.16 2.88 -17.09
CA HIS A 11 12.64 4.04 -17.84
C HIS A 11 13.69 3.68 -18.92
N GLY A 12 14.22 2.46 -18.89
CA GLY A 12 15.14 1.90 -19.89
C GLY A 12 16.57 2.37 -19.69
N SER A 13 17.26 1.82 -18.68
CA SER A 13 18.66 2.19 -18.37
C SER A 13 19.61 0.99 -18.43
N ILE A 14 20.12 0.69 -19.64
CA ILE A 14 21.08 -0.41 -19.87
C ILE A 14 22.30 -0.29 -18.94
N ARG A 15 22.81 0.92 -18.74
CA ARG A 15 23.99 1.18 -17.89
C ARG A 15 23.73 0.83 -16.42
N HIS A 16 22.51 1.04 -15.94
CA HIS A 16 22.10 0.64 -14.60
C HIS A 16 21.99 -0.88 -14.50
N ASN A 17 21.31 -1.50 -15.47
CA ASN A 17 21.04 -2.93 -15.51
C ASN A 17 22.34 -3.74 -15.55
N ASN A 18 23.34 -3.25 -16.28
CA ASN A 18 24.65 -3.88 -16.41
C ASN A 18 25.69 -3.38 -15.38
N ARG A 19 25.24 -2.62 -14.37
CA ARG A 19 26.09 -2.10 -13.28
C ARG A 19 27.34 -1.35 -13.77
N GLU A 20 27.23 -0.63 -14.90
CA GLU A 20 28.29 0.27 -15.39
C GLU A 20 28.49 1.48 -14.46
N PHE A 21 27.51 1.77 -13.61
CA PHE A 21 27.63 2.69 -12.49
C PHE A 21 26.89 2.12 -11.27
N THR A 22 27.34 2.47 -10.07
CA THR A 22 26.65 2.08 -8.84
C THR A 22 25.66 3.17 -8.43
N ALA A 23 24.38 2.84 -8.36
CA ALA A 23 23.35 3.69 -7.76
C ALA A 23 23.34 3.54 -6.23
N ALA A 24 22.78 4.51 -5.51
CA ALA A 24 22.81 4.53 -4.04
C ALA A 24 22.03 3.38 -3.37
N ASN A 25 21.11 2.76 -4.10
CA ASN A 25 20.29 1.61 -3.68
C ASN A 25 20.97 0.25 -3.93
N VAL A 26 22.17 0.23 -4.51
CA VAL A 26 22.89 -1.01 -4.86
C VAL A 26 23.90 -1.36 -3.78
N ASP A 27 23.79 -2.59 -3.27
CA ASP A 27 24.77 -3.21 -2.39
C ASP A 27 25.87 -3.89 -3.22
N ARG A 28 27.04 -3.25 -3.27
CA ARG A 28 28.18 -3.71 -4.08
C ARG A 28 28.67 -5.11 -3.69
N GLU A 29 28.51 -5.52 -2.44
CA GLU A 29 28.96 -6.84 -1.99
C GLU A 29 28.10 -7.96 -2.58
N ARG A 30 26.85 -7.65 -2.95
CA ARG A 30 25.90 -8.60 -3.54
C ARG A 30 25.83 -8.54 -5.06
N SER A 31 26.43 -7.57 -5.74
CA SER A 31 26.36 -7.46 -7.21
C SER A 31 26.88 -8.68 -7.95
N GLY A 32 27.77 -9.49 -7.34
CA GLY A 32 28.19 -10.79 -7.88
C GLY A 32 27.11 -11.87 -7.89
N GLN A 33 25.97 -11.64 -7.25
CA GLN A 33 24.81 -12.53 -7.21
C GLN A 33 23.79 -12.22 -8.33
N ASN A 34 23.98 -11.11 -9.06
CA ASN A 34 23.12 -10.79 -10.20
C ASN A 34 23.29 -11.83 -11.31
N ILE A 35 22.19 -12.13 -12.02
CA ILE A 35 22.20 -13.11 -13.11
C ILE A 35 21.93 -12.38 -14.42
N VAL A 36 22.89 -12.47 -15.36
CA VAL A 36 22.74 -11.95 -16.72
C VAL A 36 22.31 -13.08 -17.63
N PHE A 37 21.11 -12.97 -18.21
CA PHE A 37 20.57 -13.96 -19.15
C PHE A 37 20.91 -13.61 -20.59
N VAL A 38 20.82 -12.32 -20.94
CA VAL A 38 21.10 -11.79 -22.28
C VAL A 38 21.84 -10.47 -22.14
N ASN A 39 22.86 -10.24 -22.96
CA ASN A 39 23.60 -8.98 -23.05
C ASN A 39 24.21 -8.84 -24.44
N GLU A 40 23.42 -8.31 -25.38
CA GLU A 40 23.80 -8.04 -26.76
C GLU A 40 24.06 -6.55 -26.98
N ASP A 41 24.96 -6.21 -27.91
CA ASP A 41 25.15 -4.82 -28.33
C ASP A 41 23.92 -4.33 -29.11
N LEU A 42 23.21 -3.34 -28.55
CA LEU A 42 21.97 -2.84 -29.12
C LEU A 42 22.12 -2.39 -30.57
N LYS A 43 23.22 -1.73 -30.94
CA LYS A 43 23.42 -1.23 -32.30
C LYS A 43 23.65 -2.38 -33.29
N GLN A 44 24.43 -3.38 -32.89
CA GLN A 44 24.62 -4.60 -33.68
C GLN A 44 23.31 -5.39 -33.82
N THR A 45 22.53 -5.53 -32.76
CA THR A 45 21.21 -6.18 -32.79
C THR A 45 20.28 -5.47 -33.77
N TYR A 46 20.30 -4.14 -33.83
CA TYR A 46 19.55 -3.36 -34.83
C TYR A 46 19.95 -3.71 -36.27
N ASN A 47 21.24 -3.83 -36.55
CA ASN A 47 21.72 -4.22 -37.88
C ASN A 47 21.28 -5.64 -38.25
N ASN A 48 21.34 -6.58 -37.29
CA ASN A 48 20.92 -7.96 -37.50
C ASN A 48 19.41 -8.07 -37.77
N LEU A 49 18.58 -7.32 -37.05
CA LEU A 49 17.12 -7.39 -37.17
C LEU A 49 16.55 -6.65 -38.38
N PHE A 50 17.16 -5.51 -38.75
CA PHE A 50 16.58 -4.60 -39.73
C PHE A 50 17.43 -4.37 -40.98
N GLY A 51 18.69 -4.82 -40.99
CA GLY A 51 19.65 -4.54 -42.06
C GLY A 51 19.16 -4.96 -43.44
N GLU A 52 18.70 -6.21 -43.58
CA GLU A 52 18.19 -6.72 -44.86
C GLU A 52 16.95 -5.93 -45.35
N ALA A 53 16.01 -5.65 -44.45
CA ALA A 53 14.82 -4.86 -44.78
C ALA A 53 15.16 -3.40 -45.15
N LEU A 54 16.17 -2.82 -44.51
CA LEU A 54 16.68 -1.48 -44.79
C LEU A 54 17.34 -1.41 -46.17
N GLU A 55 18.18 -2.39 -46.50
CA GLU A 55 18.83 -2.50 -47.80
C GLU A 55 17.80 -2.61 -48.93
N ALA A 56 16.82 -3.53 -48.79
CA ALA A 56 15.73 -3.70 -49.73
C ALA A 56 14.90 -2.41 -49.89
N TYR A 57 14.57 -1.74 -48.78
CA TYR A 57 13.85 -0.46 -48.80
C TYR A 57 14.62 0.61 -49.58
N ASN A 58 15.91 0.76 -49.28
CA ASN A 58 16.77 1.78 -49.90
C ASN A 58 17.06 1.52 -51.37
N ALA A 59 17.13 0.24 -51.80
CA ALA A 59 17.27 -0.14 -53.20
C ALA A 59 16.09 0.38 -54.05
N GLY A 60 14.89 0.43 -53.48
CA GLY A 60 13.69 0.97 -54.14
C GLY A 60 13.64 2.52 -54.23
N LYS A 61 14.58 3.26 -53.65
CA LYS A 61 14.56 4.73 -53.60
C LYS A 61 15.47 5.37 -54.65
N LYS A 62 14.88 6.26 -55.45
CA LYS A 62 15.61 7.00 -56.50
C LYS A 62 16.42 8.19 -55.96
N LYS A 63 15.93 8.89 -54.94
CA LYS A 63 16.60 10.09 -54.39
C LYS A 63 17.29 9.75 -53.08
N THR A 64 18.52 10.24 -52.89
CA THR A 64 19.31 10.02 -51.67
C THR A 64 18.59 10.50 -50.41
N ARG A 65 17.86 11.62 -50.48
CA ARG A 65 17.08 12.16 -49.34
C ARG A 65 15.94 11.25 -48.88
N ASP A 66 15.51 10.30 -49.72
CA ASP A 66 14.42 9.36 -49.41
C ASP A 66 14.97 8.03 -48.85
N LYS A 67 16.30 7.86 -48.83
CA LYS A 67 16.99 6.70 -48.24
C LYS A 67 17.24 6.93 -46.76
N ILE A 68 17.24 5.85 -45.99
CA ILE A 68 17.59 5.84 -44.57
C ILE A 68 19.02 5.28 -44.45
N PRO A 69 20.03 6.10 -44.07
CA PRO A 69 21.42 5.62 -44.03
C PRO A 69 21.69 4.63 -42.90
N ASP A 70 21.14 4.89 -41.71
CA ASP A 70 21.31 4.10 -40.50
C ASP A 70 19.96 4.05 -39.79
N TYR A 71 19.38 2.85 -39.67
CA TYR A 71 18.06 2.69 -39.08
C TYR A 71 18.05 2.85 -37.56
N TYR A 72 19.14 2.51 -36.88
CA TYR A 72 19.30 2.76 -35.45
C TYR A 72 19.25 4.27 -35.18
N GLU A 73 20.05 5.06 -35.90
CA GLU A 73 20.05 6.52 -35.76
C GLU A 73 18.72 7.15 -36.19
N HIS A 74 18.05 6.56 -37.19
CA HIS A 74 16.71 6.98 -37.59
C HIS A 74 15.68 6.82 -36.47
N ILE A 75 15.69 5.68 -35.76
CA ILE A 75 14.78 5.46 -34.63
C ILE A 75 15.19 6.30 -33.41
N ARG A 76 16.49 6.43 -33.13
CA ARG A 76 17.00 7.29 -32.05
C ARG A 76 16.53 8.75 -32.16
N GLN A 77 16.40 9.25 -33.38
CA GLN A 77 15.95 10.62 -33.67
C GLN A 77 14.42 10.72 -33.85
N SER A 78 13.71 9.59 -33.87
CA SER A 78 12.27 9.53 -34.05
C SER A 78 11.54 10.07 -32.81
N LYS A 79 10.39 10.71 -33.03
CA LYS A 79 9.46 11.09 -31.97
C LYS A 79 8.34 10.05 -31.77
N GLN A 80 8.25 9.05 -32.65
CA GLN A 80 7.15 8.09 -32.68
C GLN A 80 7.48 6.78 -31.95
N GLU A 81 8.68 6.27 -32.18
CA GLU A 81 9.12 4.95 -31.68
C GLU A 81 10.37 5.14 -30.81
N LYS A 82 10.57 4.25 -29.83
CA LYS A 82 11.78 4.21 -28.99
C LYS A 82 12.76 3.18 -29.51
N LEU A 83 14.04 3.31 -29.16
CA LEU A 83 15.06 2.31 -29.50
C LEU A 83 14.77 0.95 -28.85
N PHE A 84 14.26 0.97 -27.62
CA PHE A 84 13.86 -0.22 -26.90
C PHE A 84 12.86 0.15 -25.82
N HIS A 85 12.31 -0.88 -25.19
CA HIS A 85 11.45 -0.79 -24.04
C HIS A 85 11.97 -1.69 -22.93
N GLU A 86 11.78 -1.27 -21.69
CA GLU A 86 12.17 -2.03 -20.50
C GLU A 86 10.90 -2.46 -19.75
N THR A 87 10.85 -3.71 -19.32
CA THR A 87 9.87 -4.19 -18.35
C THR A 87 10.59 -4.76 -17.14
N ILE A 88 10.08 -4.44 -15.95
CA ILE A 88 10.58 -4.91 -14.67
C ILE A 88 9.53 -5.82 -14.04
N PHE A 89 9.94 -7.03 -13.66
CA PHE A 89 9.12 -8.00 -12.96
C PHE A 89 9.65 -8.29 -11.56
N GLN A 90 8.76 -8.38 -10.58
CA GLN A 90 9.12 -8.66 -9.19
C GLN A 90 8.04 -9.49 -8.50
N ILE A 91 8.48 -10.35 -7.58
CA ILE A 91 7.63 -11.12 -6.67
C ILE A 91 7.84 -10.57 -5.26
N GLY A 92 6.73 -10.26 -4.58
CA GLY A 92 6.71 -9.74 -3.22
C GLY A 92 7.26 -8.32 -3.06
N ASN A 93 7.63 -8.01 -1.83
CA ASN A 93 8.19 -6.75 -1.36
C ASN A 93 9.36 -7.05 -0.39
N LEU A 94 9.92 -6.01 0.21
CA LEU A 94 11.08 -6.15 1.10
C LEU A 94 10.82 -7.08 2.31
N ASN A 95 9.59 -7.12 2.80
CA ASN A 95 9.26 -7.85 4.04
C ASN A 95 9.14 -9.36 3.83
N ASP A 96 8.68 -9.80 2.65
CA ASP A 96 8.48 -11.22 2.33
C ASP A 96 9.54 -11.77 1.37
N CYS A 97 10.06 -10.94 0.46
CA CYS A 97 10.99 -11.34 -0.60
C CYS A 97 12.27 -10.49 -0.64
N GLY A 98 12.71 -9.93 0.49
CA GLY A 98 13.97 -9.15 0.55
C GLY A 98 15.20 -9.95 0.08
N CYS A 99 16.12 -9.30 -0.61
CA CYS A 99 17.39 -9.92 -1.01
C CYS A 99 18.17 -10.38 0.23
N GLY A 100 18.63 -11.64 0.25
CA GLY A 100 19.30 -12.27 1.41
C GLY A 100 18.36 -13.01 2.36
N MET A 101 17.04 -12.97 2.12
CA MET A 101 16.05 -13.80 2.81
C MET A 101 15.69 -15.03 1.99
N GLU A 102 15.15 -16.06 2.63
CA GLU A 102 14.64 -17.27 1.97
C GLU A 102 13.58 -16.94 0.91
N GLY A 103 12.64 -16.05 1.22
CA GLY A 103 11.63 -15.60 0.27
C GLY A 103 12.22 -14.89 -0.95
N GLY A 104 13.30 -14.11 -0.77
CA GLY A 104 14.03 -13.50 -1.87
C GLY A 104 14.73 -14.54 -2.76
N GLN A 105 15.35 -15.55 -2.17
CA GLN A 105 15.97 -16.64 -2.94
C GLN A 105 14.94 -17.40 -3.78
N ARG A 106 13.78 -17.75 -3.22
CA ARG A 106 12.68 -18.38 -3.97
C ARG A 106 12.13 -17.47 -5.06
N ALA A 107 11.98 -16.18 -4.78
CA ALA A 107 11.54 -15.20 -5.78
C ALA A 107 12.54 -15.14 -6.96
N ALA A 108 13.84 -15.20 -6.68
CA ALA A 108 14.89 -15.24 -7.71
C ALA A 108 14.82 -16.51 -8.57
N GLU A 109 14.54 -17.67 -7.96
CA GLU A 109 14.36 -18.95 -8.67
C GLU A 109 13.14 -18.91 -9.59
N ALA A 110 12.00 -18.42 -9.10
CA ALA A 110 10.80 -18.23 -9.91
C ALA A 110 11.02 -17.23 -11.07
N LEU A 111 11.70 -16.10 -10.81
CA LEU A 111 12.04 -15.12 -11.86
C LEU A 111 13.02 -15.68 -12.89
N THR A 112 13.94 -16.56 -12.47
CA THR A 112 14.87 -17.25 -13.37
C THR A 112 14.14 -18.20 -14.31
N GLU A 113 13.13 -18.92 -13.81
CA GLU A 113 12.27 -19.78 -14.64
C GLU A 113 11.43 -18.96 -15.62
N PHE A 114 10.85 -17.86 -15.15
CA PHE A 114 10.12 -16.92 -15.98
C PHE A 114 10.97 -16.34 -17.11
N ALA A 115 12.23 -15.99 -16.81
CA ALA A 115 13.20 -15.45 -17.76
C ALA A 115 13.52 -16.43 -18.91
N LYS A 116 13.77 -17.71 -18.58
CA LYS A 116 14.15 -18.75 -19.55
C LYS A 116 13.15 -18.94 -20.68
N THR A 117 11.87 -18.72 -20.39
CA THR A 117 10.76 -18.96 -21.32
C THR A 117 10.20 -17.65 -21.92
N PHE A 118 10.73 -16.49 -21.53
CA PHE A 118 10.19 -15.19 -21.92
C PHE A 118 10.26 -14.93 -23.43
N GLN A 119 11.42 -15.17 -24.04
CA GLN A 119 11.63 -14.91 -25.48
C GLN A 119 10.74 -15.79 -26.36
N GLU A 120 10.51 -17.05 -25.95
CA GLU A 120 9.65 -18.00 -26.69
C GLU A 120 8.18 -17.57 -26.66
N ARG A 121 7.70 -17.04 -25.53
CA ARG A 121 6.34 -16.49 -25.41
C ARG A 121 6.16 -15.20 -26.21
N ASN A 122 7.26 -14.47 -26.45
CA ASN A 122 7.28 -13.13 -27.01
C ASN A 122 8.11 -13.03 -28.31
N PRO A 123 7.73 -13.75 -29.38
CA PRO A 123 8.54 -13.84 -30.60
C PRO A 123 8.73 -12.52 -31.37
N HIS A 124 7.88 -11.51 -31.13
CA HIS A 124 8.01 -10.19 -31.74
C HIS A 124 8.68 -9.14 -30.83
N LEU A 125 9.11 -9.52 -29.64
CA LEU A 125 9.86 -8.67 -28.73
C LEU A 125 11.26 -9.28 -28.59
N HIS A 126 12.21 -8.79 -29.39
CA HIS A 126 13.58 -9.30 -29.35
C HIS A 126 14.27 -8.78 -28.09
N VAL A 127 14.51 -9.65 -27.13
CA VAL A 127 15.24 -9.35 -25.90
C VAL A 127 16.72 -9.26 -26.22
N PHE A 128 17.32 -8.09 -25.98
CA PHE A 128 18.76 -7.87 -26.18
C PHE A 128 19.51 -7.69 -24.86
N ASN A 129 18.81 -7.38 -23.76
CA ASN A 129 19.40 -7.31 -22.44
C ASN A 129 18.40 -7.82 -21.38
N MET A 130 18.83 -8.72 -20.51
CA MET A 130 17.98 -9.30 -19.47
C MET A 130 18.81 -9.65 -18.23
N VAL A 131 18.49 -9.01 -17.11
CA VAL A 131 19.29 -9.10 -15.88
C VAL A 131 18.38 -9.21 -14.66
N LEU A 132 18.63 -10.21 -13.81
CA LEU A 132 18.04 -10.33 -12.49
C LEU A 132 18.97 -9.68 -11.46
N HIS A 133 18.46 -8.63 -10.79
CA HIS A 133 19.17 -7.96 -9.72
C HIS A 133 18.90 -8.65 -8.38
N MET A 134 19.98 -9.00 -7.68
CA MET A 134 19.98 -9.60 -6.32
C MET A 134 20.66 -8.68 -5.30
N ASP A 135 21.10 -7.51 -5.73
CA ASP A 135 21.93 -6.57 -4.99
C ASP A 135 21.18 -5.31 -4.53
N GLU A 136 19.88 -5.25 -4.73
CA GLU A 136 19.02 -4.16 -4.25
C GLU A 136 18.12 -4.62 -3.07
N ALA A 137 17.00 -3.94 -2.84
CA ALA A 137 16.09 -4.27 -1.74
C ALA A 137 15.40 -5.64 -1.95
N THR A 138 14.92 -5.88 -3.16
CA THR A 138 14.14 -7.07 -3.55
C THR A 138 14.64 -7.62 -4.88
N PRO A 139 14.62 -8.93 -5.10
CA PRO A 139 14.93 -9.53 -6.39
C PRO A 139 13.96 -9.03 -7.46
N HIS A 140 14.49 -8.53 -8.57
CA HIS A 140 13.67 -8.07 -9.69
C HIS A 140 14.39 -8.25 -11.02
N LEU A 141 13.62 -8.62 -12.04
CA LEU A 141 14.10 -8.94 -13.37
C LEU A 141 13.85 -7.76 -14.31
N HIS A 142 14.93 -7.22 -14.87
CA HIS A 142 14.89 -6.27 -15.98
C HIS A 142 14.88 -7.03 -17.30
N VAL A 143 13.96 -6.69 -18.19
CA VAL A 143 13.83 -7.23 -19.55
C VAL A 143 13.80 -6.06 -20.54
N ASP A 144 14.90 -5.84 -21.24
CA ASP A 144 15.03 -4.84 -22.29
C ASP A 144 14.89 -5.48 -23.67
N TYR A 145 13.95 -4.96 -24.47
CA TYR A 145 13.60 -5.56 -25.76
C TYR A 145 13.27 -4.54 -26.85
N ILE A 146 13.43 -4.98 -28.10
CA ILE A 146 13.11 -4.23 -29.31
C ILE A 146 11.83 -4.82 -29.92
N PRO A 147 10.75 -4.04 -30.13
CA PRO A 147 9.55 -4.54 -30.78
C PRO A 147 9.74 -4.63 -32.30
N VAL A 148 9.65 -5.84 -32.85
CA VAL A 148 9.89 -6.13 -34.26
C VAL A 148 8.59 -6.45 -34.98
N ALA A 149 8.16 -5.54 -35.85
CA ALA A 149 7.01 -5.72 -36.71
C ALA A 149 7.46 -6.16 -38.11
N THR A 150 7.00 -7.33 -38.57
CA THR A 150 7.36 -7.90 -39.88
C THR A 150 6.22 -7.77 -40.90
N GLY A 151 6.46 -8.07 -42.18
CA GLY A 151 5.42 -8.15 -43.21
C GLY A 151 4.68 -6.83 -43.52
N GLN A 152 5.33 -5.69 -43.25
CA GLN A 152 4.71 -4.37 -43.42
C GLN A 152 4.67 -3.97 -44.90
N THR A 153 3.53 -3.44 -45.35
CA THR A 153 3.32 -3.04 -46.76
C THR A 153 3.69 -1.59 -47.05
N ARG A 154 3.89 -0.77 -46.02
CA ARG A 154 4.29 0.64 -46.12
C ARG A 154 5.56 0.87 -45.31
N GLY A 155 6.57 1.49 -45.92
CA GLY A 155 7.86 1.71 -45.28
C GLY A 155 8.78 0.49 -45.40
N LEU A 156 9.63 0.27 -44.39
CA LEU A 156 10.42 -0.96 -44.27
C LEU A 156 9.50 -2.14 -43.97
N SER A 157 9.76 -3.28 -44.62
CA SER A 157 8.99 -4.53 -44.43
C SER A 157 9.13 -5.10 -43.02
N THR A 158 10.31 -4.97 -42.42
CA THR A 158 10.59 -5.23 -41.01
C THR A 158 10.98 -3.92 -40.34
N ARG A 159 10.27 -3.50 -39.29
CA ARG A 159 10.45 -2.19 -38.66
C ARG A 159 10.16 -2.21 -37.17
N VAL A 160 10.66 -1.22 -36.45
CA VAL A 160 10.30 -0.99 -35.05
C VAL A 160 8.86 -0.50 -34.99
N SER A 161 8.00 -1.24 -34.29
CA SER A 161 6.69 -0.75 -33.89
C SER A 161 6.07 -1.64 -32.83
N MET A 162 5.91 -1.13 -31.61
CA MET A 162 5.32 -1.94 -30.55
C MET A 162 3.88 -2.35 -30.85
N LYS A 163 3.07 -1.42 -31.35
CA LYS A 163 1.66 -1.71 -31.64
C LYS A 163 1.52 -2.88 -32.62
N GLN A 164 2.32 -2.90 -33.68
CA GLN A 164 2.27 -3.98 -34.66
C GLN A 164 2.90 -5.27 -34.12
N ALA A 165 4.01 -5.19 -33.39
CA ALA A 165 4.64 -6.35 -32.76
C ALA A 165 3.68 -7.08 -31.80
N LEU A 166 2.96 -6.34 -30.95
CA LEU A 166 1.94 -6.92 -30.07
C LEU A 166 0.75 -7.47 -30.84
N LYS A 167 0.28 -6.75 -31.86
CA LYS A 167 -0.82 -7.23 -32.71
C LYS A 167 -0.48 -8.54 -33.43
N GLN A 168 0.74 -8.70 -33.91
CA GLN A 168 1.21 -9.93 -34.56
C GLN A 168 1.30 -11.12 -33.59
N GLN A 169 1.38 -10.85 -32.29
CA GLN A 169 1.31 -11.84 -31.22
C GLN A 169 -0.12 -12.11 -30.73
N GLY A 170 -1.13 -11.52 -31.38
CA GLY A 170 -2.54 -11.73 -31.04
C GLY A 170 -3.10 -10.76 -30.00
N PHE A 171 -2.32 -9.78 -29.53
CA PHE A 171 -2.84 -8.76 -28.61
C PHE A 171 -3.55 -7.66 -29.38
N THR A 172 -4.86 -7.53 -29.17
CA THR A 172 -5.69 -6.48 -29.73
C THR A 172 -6.22 -5.57 -28.63
N GLY A 173 -6.10 -4.25 -28.81
CA GLY A 173 -6.66 -3.29 -27.87
C GLY A 173 -8.17 -3.18 -28.05
N VAL A 174 -8.92 -3.25 -26.95
CA VAL A 174 -10.39 -3.16 -26.91
C VAL A 174 -10.84 -1.76 -26.44
N GLY A 175 -9.95 -0.76 -26.52
CA GLY A 175 -10.26 0.64 -26.18
C GLY A 175 -9.09 1.40 -25.55
N ARG A 176 -9.34 2.64 -25.10
CA ARG A 176 -8.30 3.53 -24.51
C ARG A 176 -7.70 2.99 -23.20
N LYS A 177 -8.45 2.19 -22.43
CA LYS A 177 -8.03 1.66 -21.12
C LYS A 177 -7.51 0.21 -21.17
N GLN A 178 -7.78 -0.51 -22.27
CA GLN A 178 -7.32 -1.88 -22.51
C GLN A 178 -6.55 -1.89 -23.83
N THR A 179 -5.32 -1.37 -23.76
CA THR A 179 -4.39 -1.35 -24.89
C THR A 179 -3.79 -2.73 -25.12
N GLU A 180 -3.24 -2.96 -26.31
CA GLU A 180 -2.46 -4.16 -26.64
C GLU A 180 -1.36 -4.41 -25.57
N TRP A 181 -0.77 -3.32 -25.09
CA TRP A 181 0.24 -3.32 -24.03
C TRP A 181 -0.26 -3.85 -22.71
N LYS A 182 -1.45 -3.40 -22.28
CA LYS A 182 -2.01 -3.82 -21.01
C LYS A 182 -2.39 -5.30 -21.05
N ALA A 183 -3.03 -5.74 -22.14
CA ALA A 183 -3.36 -7.15 -22.34
C ALA A 183 -2.11 -8.04 -22.33
N TRP A 184 -1.03 -7.59 -22.96
CA TRP A 184 0.26 -8.28 -22.91
C TRP A 184 0.86 -8.33 -21.51
N MET A 185 0.90 -7.20 -20.80
CA MET A 185 1.44 -7.13 -19.43
C MET A 185 0.63 -7.99 -18.46
N ASP A 186 -0.69 -8.02 -18.62
CA ASP A 186 -1.58 -8.84 -17.80
C ASP A 186 -1.31 -10.35 -18.05
N ARG A 187 -1.15 -10.78 -19.32
CA ARG A 187 -0.72 -12.15 -19.64
C ARG A 187 0.63 -12.50 -19.01
N GLU A 188 1.63 -11.63 -19.09
CA GLU A 188 2.95 -11.93 -18.49
C GLU A 188 2.88 -12.01 -16.97
N LYS A 189 2.03 -11.19 -16.32
CA LYS A 189 1.77 -11.31 -14.87
C LYS A 189 1.04 -12.60 -14.50
N GLU A 190 0.13 -13.08 -15.34
CA GLU A 190 -0.55 -14.37 -15.14
C GLU A 190 0.47 -15.51 -15.20
N VAL A 191 1.34 -15.54 -16.21
CA VAL A 191 2.41 -16.55 -16.30
C VAL A 191 3.34 -16.49 -15.10
N LEU A 192 3.76 -15.28 -14.69
CA LEU A 192 4.59 -15.11 -13.50
C LEU A 192 3.87 -15.54 -12.21
N THR A 193 2.55 -15.36 -12.15
CA THR A 193 1.72 -15.83 -11.03
C THR A 193 1.69 -17.35 -10.96
N GLU A 194 1.51 -18.03 -12.09
CA GLU A 194 1.53 -19.49 -12.18
C GLU A 194 2.88 -20.06 -11.74
N ILE A 195 3.98 -19.49 -12.23
CA ILE A 195 5.33 -19.89 -11.82
C ILE A 195 5.51 -19.63 -10.32
N ALA A 196 5.15 -18.44 -9.82
CA ALA A 196 5.29 -18.14 -8.40
C ALA A 196 4.49 -19.11 -7.50
N GLN A 197 3.31 -19.55 -7.92
CA GLN A 197 2.52 -20.56 -7.20
C GLN A 197 3.22 -21.93 -7.15
N GLN A 198 3.92 -22.33 -8.22
CA GLN A 198 4.74 -23.56 -8.23
C GLN A 198 5.94 -23.47 -7.28
N HIS A 199 6.42 -22.25 -7.03
CA HIS A 199 7.44 -21.93 -6.03
C HIS A 199 6.85 -21.60 -4.64
N GLU A 200 5.63 -22.10 -4.36
CA GLU A 200 4.95 -22.05 -3.06
C GLU A 200 4.65 -20.63 -2.55
N PHE A 201 4.41 -19.67 -3.46
CA PHE A 201 3.88 -18.36 -3.10
C PHE A 201 2.35 -18.34 -3.10
N GLU A 202 1.77 -17.84 -2.00
CA GLU A 202 0.33 -17.51 -1.93
C GLU A 202 0.10 -16.13 -2.55
N ILE A 203 -0.27 -16.07 -3.83
CA ILE A 203 -0.41 -14.80 -4.54
C ILE A 203 -1.74 -14.11 -4.23
N ILE A 204 -1.65 -12.84 -3.81
CA ILE A 204 -2.80 -11.94 -3.60
C ILE A 204 -2.76 -10.76 -4.59
N SER A 205 -3.91 -10.48 -5.21
CA SER A 205 -4.07 -9.33 -6.11
C SER A 205 -4.46 -8.07 -5.31
N LEU A 206 -3.60 -7.05 -5.34
CA LEU A 206 -3.87 -5.75 -4.68
C LEU A 206 -4.70 -4.78 -5.55
N GLY A 207 -5.23 -5.23 -6.69
CA GLY A 207 -5.98 -4.40 -7.63
C GLY A 207 -5.08 -3.49 -8.49
N SER A 208 -5.50 -3.25 -9.74
CA SER A 208 -4.70 -2.67 -10.82
C SER A 208 -4.58 -1.14 -10.85
N ASN A 209 -4.95 -0.45 -9.76
CA ASN A 209 -5.13 1.02 -9.77
C ASN A 209 -4.26 1.78 -8.75
N ARG A 210 -3.02 1.33 -8.51
CA ARG A 210 -2.03 2.11 -7.75
C ARG A 210 -1.35 3.11 -8.69
N ARG A 211 -1.25 4.38 -8.26
CA ARG A 211 -0.44 5.37 -8.98
C ARG A 211 1.01 4.90 -9.01
N HIS A 212 1.62 4.95 -10.19
CA HIS A 212 3.07 4.78 -10.35
C HIS A 212 3.74 5.88 -9.51
N MET A 213 4.61 5.47 -8.58
CA MET A 213 5.42 6.37 -7.76
C MET A 213 6.87 6.04 -8.03
N GLU A 214 7.69 7.07 -8.26
CA GLU A 214 9.13 6.90 -8.42
C GLU A 214 9.75 6.41 -7.08
N LEU A 215 10.88 5.69 -7.13
CA LEU A 215 11.49 5.09 -5.93
C LEU A 215 11.73 6.08 -4.77
N PRO A 216 12.17 7.34 -5.01
CA PRO A 216 12.29 8.34 -3.94
C PRO A 216 10.93 8.74 -3.34
N GLU A 217 9.89 8.86 -4.17
CA GLU A 217 8.53 9.20 -3.74
C GLU A 217 7.90 8.06 -2.92
N TYR A 218 8.13 6.82 -3.35
CA TYR A 218 7.68 5.63 -2.63
C TYR A 218 8.34 5.51 -1.26
N ARG A 219 9.65 5.78 -1.15
CA ARG A 219 10.38 5.81 0.13
C ARG A 219 9.83 6.88 1.07
N ALA A 220 9.58 8.08 0.56
CA ALA A 220 8.99 9.15 1.36
C ALA A 220 7.58 8.77 1.86
N ALA A 221 6.76 8.18 1.00
CA ALA A 221 5.42 7.73 1.36
C ALA A 221 5.41 6.61 2.42
N ILE A 222 6.34 5.66 2.34
CA ILE A 222 6.50 4.62 3.36
C ILE A 222 6.96 5.21 4.70
N GLN A 223 7.99 6.07 4.69
CA GLN A 223 8.48 6.70 5.91
C GLN A 223 7.39 7.55 6.60
N GLU A 224 6.59 8.26 5.82
CA GLU A 224 5.45 9.01 6.35
C GLU A 224 4.38 8.09 6.94
N ALA A 225 4.07 6.98 6.26
CA ALA A 225 3.11 5.99 6.76
C ALA A 225 3.58 5.31 8.06
N GLU A 226 4.86 4.90 8.13
CA GLU A 226 5.47 4.31 9.32
C GLU A 226 5.48 5.30 10.49
N ALA A 227 5.88 6.55 10.25
CA ALA A 227 5.87 7.60 11.27
C ALA A 227 4.46 7.87 11.81
N VAL A 228 3.45 7.89 10.93
CA VAL A 228 2.04 8.03 11.35
C VAL A 228 1.60 6.82 12.17
N GLN A 229 1.98 5.61 11.77
CA GLN A 229 1.61 4.38 12.46
C GLN A 229 2.24 4.30 13.85
N GLU A 230 3.52 4.66 13.98
CA GLU A 230 4.24 4.72 15.26
C GLU A 230 3.65 5.79 16.20
N GLN A 231 3.30 6.97 15.67
CA GLN A 231 2.59 8.00 16.44
C GLN A 231 1.22 7.53 16.92
N THR A 232 0.47 6.79 16.09
CA THR A 232 -0.83 6.25 16.50
C THR A 232 -0.70 5.16 17.57
N ALA A 233 0.32 4.30 17.49
CA ALA A 233 0.58 3.27 18.49
C ALA A 233 0.99 3.89 19.84
N ALA A 234 1.89 4.88 19.83
CA ALA A 234 2.29 5.62 21.03
C ALA A 234 1.09 6.34 21.68
N ALA A 235 0.24 6.98 20.88
CA ALA A 235 -0.95 7.65 21.38
C ALA A 235 -1.99 6.70 22.01
N LEU A 236 -2.13 5.48 21.47
CA LEU A 236 -3.01 4.45 22.04
C LEU A 236 -2.47 3.92 23.37
N GLN A 237 -1.15 3.74 23.50
CA GLN A 237 -0.52 3.30 24.75
C GLN A 237 -0.65 4.36 25.86
N GLU A 238 -0.37 5.63 25.57
CA GLU A 238 -0.57 6.73 26.54
C GLU A 238 -2.03 6.81 27.03
N LEU A 239 -2.98 6.49 26.15
CA LEU A 239 -4.40 6.44 26.46
C LEU A 239 -4.75 5.32 27.45
N ALA A 240 -4.17 4.14 27.27
CA ALA A 240 -4.36 3.00 28.16
C ALA A 240 -3.81 3.32 29.56
N ASP A 241 -2.59 3.84 29.64
CA ASP A 241 -1.93 4.19 30.90
C ASP A 241 -2.71 5.29 31.66
N MET A 242 -3.28 6.26 30.94
CA MET A 242 -4.12 7.31 31.52
C MET A 242 -5.47 6.79 32.03
N GLN A 243 -6.07 5.79 31.37
CA GLN A 243 -7.29 5.16 31.86
C GLN A 243 -7.06 4.39 33.16
N GLU A 244 -5.94 3.69 33.28
CA GLU A 244 -5.55 2.95 34.49
C GLU A 244 -5.29 3.90 35.68
N LYS A 245 -4.52 4.99 35.47
CA LYS A 245 -4.34 6.01 36.52
C LYS A 245 -5.65 6.64 36.98
N LYS A 246 -6.61 6.83 36.06
CA LYS A 246 -7.92 7.38 36.41
C LYS A 246 -8.74 6.44 37.28
N THR A 247 -8.65 5.12 37.09
CA THR A 247 -9.36 4.15 37.93
C THR A 247 -8.72 4.06 39.31
N GLU A 248 -7.40 4.08 39.41
CA GLU A 248 -6.65 4.11 40.67
C GLU A 248 -6.99 5.36 41.50
N LEU A 249 -6.88 6.55 40.91
CA LEU A 249 -7.20 7.82 41.59
C LEU A 249 -8.63 7.85 42.11
N LYS A 250 -9.58 7.31 41.35
CA LYS A 250 -10.97 7.20 41.78
C LYS A 250 -11.13 6.26 42.99
N GLY A 251 -10.35 5.19 43.05
CA GLY A 251 -10.28 4.27 44.19
C GLY A 251 -9.71 4.94 45.44
N GLU A 252 -8.59 5.66 45.30
CA GLU A 252 -7.96 6.39 46.41
C GLU A 252 -8.87 7.45 47.01
N ILE A 253 -9.53 8.26 46.17
CA ILE A 253 -10.48 9.29 46.61
C ILE A 253 -11.62 8.66 47.44
N LYS A 254 -12.14 7.51 47.02
CA LYS A 254 -13.20 6.80 47.74
C LYS A 254 -12.72 6.27 49.10
N SER A 255 -11.49 5.76 49.16
CA SER A 255 -10.89 5.30 50.41
C SER A 255 -10.66 6.46 51.40
N LEU A 256 -10.10 7.57 50.91
CA LEU A 256 -9.88 8.77 51.70
C LEU A 256 -11.20 9.37 52.21
N SER A 257 -12.25 9.43 51.39
CA SER A 257 -13.55 9.93 51.86
C SER A 257 -14.13 9.05 52.98
N GLY A 258 -13.92 7.73 52.92
CA GLY A 258 -14.31 6.79 53.97
C GLY A 258 -13.57 7.03 55.29
N THR A 259 -12.24 7.23 55.22
CA THR A 259 -11.43 7.53 56.42
C THR A 259 -11.80 8.86 57.08
N VAL A 260 -12.08 9.90 56.28
CA VAL A 260 -12.52 11.21 56.78
C VAL A 260 -13.89 11.11 57.46
N ALA A 261 -14.81 10.30 56.93
CA ALA A 261 -16.11 10.07 57.55
C ALA A 261 -15.99 9.35 58.90
N ALA A 262 -15.12 8.34 58.99
CA ALA A 262 -14.83 7.62 60.23
C ALA A 262 -14.20 8.53 61.30
N LEU A 263 -13.25 9.39 60.91
CA LEU A 263 -12.63 10.37 61.83
C LEU A 263 -13.63 11.41 62.34
N LYS A 264 -14.51 11.94 61.48
CA LYS A 264 -15.59 12.85 61.91
C LYS A 264 -16.58 12.18 62.86
N ALA A 265 -16.86 10.88 62.68
CA ALA A 265 -17.71 10.13 63.59
C ALA A 265 -17.04 9.95 64.96
N ALA A 266 -15.74 9.65 64.98
CA ALA A 266 -14.96 9.55 66.22
C ALA A 266 -14.84 10.89 66.96
N GLU A 267 -14.71 12.01 66.24
CA GLU A 267 -14.64 13.36 66.83
C GLU A 267 -15.95 13.80 67.51
N ARG A 268 -17.10 13.24 67.09
CA ARG A 268 -18.40 13.44 67.75
C ARG A 268 -18.56 12.65 69.05
N VAL A 269 -17.74 11.63 69.27
CA VAL A 269 -17.66 10.88 70.55
C VAL A 269 -16.66 11.60 71.45
N ARG A 270 -16.99 12.85 71.83
CA ARG A 270 -16.25 13.57 72.87
C ARG A 270 -16.79 13.17 74.23
N VAL A 271 -15.88 12.78 75.13
CA VAL A 271 -16.19 12.63 76.56
C VAL A 271 -16.46 14.02 77.13
N ASP A 272 -17.58 14.16 77.84
CA ASP A 272 -18.02 15.44 78.38
C ASP A 272 -17.18 15.82 79.61
N PHE A 273 -16.18 16.68 79.42
CA PHE A 273 -15.23 17.08 80.47
C PHE A 273 -15.92 17.81 81.65
N ASP A 274 -17.16 18.27 81.47
CA ASP A 274 -17.98 18.88 82.53
C ASP A 274 -18.36 17.92 83.66
N THR A 275 -18.12 16.61 83.46
CA THR A 275 -18.28 15.56 84.48
C THR A 275 -17.10 15.45 85.45
N ILE A 276 -15.92 16.03 85.12
CA ILE A 276 -14.76 16.09 86.03
C ILE A 276 -14.93 17.31 86.93
N ARG A 277 -15.61 17.16 88.06
CA ARG A 277 -15.79 18.22 89.06
C ARG A 277 -14.98 17.94 90.32
N PRO A 278 -14.27 18.94 90.87
CA PRO A 278 -13.68 18.82 92.19
C PRO A 278 -14.79 18.78 93.25
N GLU A 279 -14.90 17.70 94.03
CA GLU A 279 -15.82 17.65 95.17
C GLU A 279 -15.27 18.49 96.33
N LYS A 280 -16.11 19.29 96.99
CA LYS A 280 -15.70 19.97 98.23
C LYS A 280 -15.87 19.03 99.41
N THR A 281 -14.84 18.93 100.24
CA THR A 281 -14.93 18.30 101.56
C THR A 281 -15.82 19.14 102.48
N LEU A 282 -16.39 18.54 103.53
CA LEU A 282 -17.28 19.20 104.51
C LEU A 282 -16.69 20.47 105.15
N THR A 283 -15.36 20.66 105.09
CA THR A 283 -14.63 21.83 105.62
C THR A 283 -14.33 22.90 104.56
N GLY A 284 -14.82 22.75 103.33
CA GLY A 284 -14.62 23.72 102.24
C GLY A 284 -13.34 23.53 101.41
N ALA A 285 -12.48 22.56 101.75
CA ALA A 285 -11.31 22.23 100.96
C ALA A 285 -11.67 21.39 99.72
N VAL A 286 -11.07 21.71 98.58
CA VAL A 286 -11.33 21.05 97.29
C VAL A 286 -10.61 19.70 97.22
N LYS A 287 -11.34 18.60 96.99
CA LYS A 287 -10.80 17.27 96.71
C LYS A 287 -10.20 17.30 95.30
N GLY A 288 -8.90 17.03 95.19
CA GLY A 288 -8.17 17.01 93.91
C GLY A 288 -8.68 15.91 92.95
N VAL A 289 -8.26 16.03 91.69
CA VAL A 289 -8.54 15.06 90.61
C VAL A 289 -7.82 13.74 90.90
N THR A 290 -8.45 12.58 90.65
CA THR A 290 -7.81 11.28 90.91
C THR A 290 -6.69 10.97 89.89
N VAL A 291 -5.75 10.11 90.27
CA VAL A 291 -4.66 9.67 89.36
C VAL A 291 -5.24 9.00 88.10
N GLU A 292 -6.32 8.23 88.24
CA GLU A 292 -7.03 7.61 87.12
C GLU A 292 -7.64 8.64 86.16
N GLN A 293 -8.23 9.72 86.69
CA GLN A 293 -8.75 10.82 85.87
C GLN A 293 -7.63 11.56 85.12
N ILE A 294 -6.46 11.74 85.74
CA ILE A 294 -5.28 12.34 85.08
C ILE A 294 -4.72 11.41 83.99
N GLN A 295 -4.70 10.10 84.24
CA GLN A 295 -4.27 9.10 83.27
C GLN A 295 -5.19 9.09 82.04
N GLN A 296 -6.51 9.10 82.26
CA GLN A 296 -7.52 9.20 81.20
C GLN A 296 -7.38 10.50 80.40
N LEU A 297 -7.15 11.64 81.07
CA LEU A 297 -6.89 12.92 80.41
C LEU A 297 -5.64 12.87 79.51
N LYS A 298 -4.58 12.23 79.99
CA LYS A 298 -3.33 12.07 79.22
C LYS A 298 -3.51 11.19 77.99
N GLU A 299 -4.23 10.07 78.11
CA GLU A 299 -4.53 9.18 76.99
C GLU A 299 -5.40 9.86 75.93
N VAL A 300 -6.44 10.58 76.35
CA VAL A 300 -7.31 11.35 75.44
C VAL A 300 -6.53 12.47 74.75
N ALA A 301 -5.66 13.19 75.48
CA ALA A 301 -4.82 14.24 74.90
C ALA A 301 -3.83 13.70 73.87
N MET A 302 -3.17 12.57 74.15
CA MET A 302 -2.26 11.90 73.22
C MET A 302 -2.99 11.39 71.97
N THR A 303 -4.17 10.79 72.16
CA THR A 303 -5.03 10.31 71.07
C THR A 303 -5.51 11.47 70.20
N GLY A 304 -5.90 12.59 70.81
CA GLY A 304 -6.30 13.81 70.10
C GLY A 304 -5.15 14.46 69.32
N ALA A 305 -3.92 14.44 69.86
CA ALA A 305 -2.74 14.93 69.16
C ALA A 305 -2.40 14.05 67.93
N ALA A 306 -2.45 12.73 68.08
CA ALA A 306 -2.25 11.78 66.98
C ALA A 306 -3.31 11.95 65.89
N ALA A 307 -4.59 12.10 66.27
CA ALA A 307 -5.68 12.35 65.33
C ALA A 307 -5.48 13.66 64.54
N LYS A 308 -5.04 14.74 65.20
CA LYS A 308 -4.72 16.01 64.53
C LYS A 308 -3.58 15.87 63.53
N GLN A 309 -2.52 15.12 63.86
CA GLN A 309 -1.42 14.85 62.92
C GLN A 309 -1.92 14.07 61.69
N THR A 310 -2.76 13.06 61.89
CA THR A 310 -3.37 12.29 60.80
C THR A 310 -4.25 13.18 59.91
N VAL A 311 -5.04 14.10 60.49
CA VAL A 311 -5.85 15.06 59.72
C VAL A 311 -4.98 15.99 58.87
N VAL A 312 -3.85 16.47 59.40
CA VAL A 312 -2.91 17.30 58.63
C VAL A 312 -2.29 16.52 57.47
N ALA A 313 -1.91 15.25 57.69
CA ALA A 313 -1.39 14.39 56.64
C ALA A 313 -2.43 14.10 55.54
N LEU A 314 -3.68 13.81 55.94
CA LEU A 314 -4.80 13.60 55.01
C LEU A 314 -5.12 14.86 54.19
N ASN A 315 -5.07 16.04 54.81
CA ASN A 315 -5.28 17.30 54.09
C ASN A 315 -4.19 17.56 53.05
N LYS A 316 -2.92 17.23 53.35
CA LYS A 316 -1.84 17.32 52.36
C LYS A 316 -2.05 16.34 51.19
N LYS A 317 -2.45 15.09 51.48
CA LYS A 317 -2.74 14.09 50.43
C LYS A 317 -3.96 14.49 49.59
N ASN A 318 -4.99 15.06 50.19
CA ASN A 318 -6.15 15.58 49.45
C ASN A 318 -5.77 16.75 48.52
N ALA A 319 -4.88 17.64 48.97
CA ALA A 319 -4.42 18.74 48.15
C ALA A 319 -3.60 18.27 46.93
N SER A 320 -2.76 17.24 47.08
CA SER A 320 -2.02 16.68 45.94
C SER A 320 -2.97 15.98 44.95
N LEU A 321 -3.96 15.23 45.45
CA LEU A 321 -4.94 14.55 44.61
C LEU A 321 -5.85 15.51 43.84
N GLU A 322 -6.27 16.62 44.44
CA GLU A 322 -7.05 17.64 43.71
C GLU A 322 -6.21 18.31 42.61
N LYS A 323 -4.90 18.49 42.82
CA LYS A 323 -4.00 19.00 41.77
C LYS A 323 -3.88 18.02 40.60
N GLU A 324 -3.64 16.75 40.88
CA GLU A 324 -3.51 15.70 39.86
C GLU A 324 -4.83 15.48 39.09
N LYS A 325 -5.96 15.59 39.78
CA LYS A 325 -7.30 15.59 39.18
C LYS A 325 -7.54 16.79 38.27
N ALA A 326 -7.05 17.99 38.62
CA ALA A 326 -7.16 19.17 37.77
C ALA A 326 -6.32 19.03 36.48
N GLU A 327 -5.08 18.54 36.59
CA GLU A 327 -4.21 18.26 35.45
C GLU A 327 -4.82 17.21 34.50
N MET A 328 -5.44 16.15 35.05
CA MET A 328 -6.19 15.20 34.23
C MET A 328 -7.41 15.83 33.57
N ARG A 329 -8.10 16.75 34.23
CA ARG A 329 -9.30 17.41 33.70
C ARG A 329 -8.99 18.26 32.47
N GLU A 330 -7.81 18.87 32.41
CA GLU A 330 -7.32 19.57 31.22
C GLU A 330 -6.95 18.63 30.06
N LYS A 331 -6.43 17.44 30.36
CA LYS A 331 -6.02 16.47 29.32
C LYS A 331 -7.21 15.73 28.69
N ILE A 332 -8.32 15.58 29.40
CA ILE A 332 -9.53 14.87 28.93
C ILE A 332 -10.09 15.43 27.60
N PRO A 333 -10.29 16.76 27.43
CA PRO A 333 -10.76 17.34 26.17
C PRO A 333 -9.84 17.04 24.98
N SER A 334 -8.53 17.18 25.15
CA SER A 334 -7.54 16.90 24.09
C SER A 334 -7.56 15.42 23.67
N VAL A 335 -7.73 14.52 24.63
CA VAL A 335 -7.86 13.08 24.35
C VAL A 335 -9.20 12.76 23.69
N HIS A 336 -10.27 13.46 24.07
CA HIS A 336 -11.59 13.29 23.46
C HIS A 336 -11.60 13.72 21.99
N GLU A 337 -10.97 14.85 21.65
CA GLU A 337 -10.79 15.28 20.26
C GLU A 337 -9.98 14.25 19.46
N LYS A 338 -8.88 13.72 20.03
CA LYS A 338 -8.11 12.65 19.38
C LYS A 338 -8.93 11.37 19.16
N MET A 339 -9.81 11.03 20.09
CA MET A 339 -10.71 9.88 19.97
C MET A 339 -11.78 10.11 18.89
N GLU A 340 -12.36 11.30 18.81
CA GLU A 340 -13.29 11.66 17.72
C GLU A 340 -12.60 11.62 16.37
N ALA A 341 -11.36 12.12 16.27
CA ALA A 341 -10.57 12.05 15.04
C ALA A 341 -10.27 10.58 14.64
N ALA A 342 -9.90 9.73 15.60
CA ALA A 342 -9.68 8.30 15.35
C ALA A 342 -10.97 7.58 14.92
N ALA A 343 -12.11 7.89 15.54
CA ALA A 343 -13.40 7.35 15.19
C ALA A 343 -13.86 7.81 13.79
N GLN A 344 -13.65 9.08 13.44
CA GLN A 344 -13.90 9.59 12.10
C GLN A 344 -13.02 8.89 11.06
N ARG A 345 -11.73 8.70 11.36
CA ARG A 345 -10.80 8.00 10.46
C ARG A 345 -11.22 6.56 10.22
N SER A 346 -11.56 5.81 11.27
CA SER A 346 -12.08 4.44 11.14
C SER A 346 -13.38 4.39 10.31
N ARG A 347 -14.26 5.38 10.48
CA ARG A 347 -15.49 5.50 9.69
C ARG A 347 -15.20 5.74 8.20
N LEU A 348 -14.25 6.63 7.89
CA LEU A 348 -13.81 6.90 6.53
C LEU A 348 -13.15 5.68 5.89
N GLU A 349 -12.33 4.92 6.63
CA GLU A 349 -11.72 3.68 6.15
C GLU A 349 -12.76 2.61 5.81
N ASN A 350 -13.77 2.45 6.67
CA ASN A 350 -14.88 1.54 6.40
C ASN A 350 -15.72 1.97 5.18
N GLN A 351 -16.03 3.26 5.06
CA GLN A 351 -16.71 3.81 3.89
C GLN A 351 -15.90 3.60 2.62
N ASN A 352 -14.59 3.84 2.65
CA ASN A 352 -13.71 3.57 1.50
C ASN A 352 -13.69 2.09 1.13
N ARG A 353 -13.64 1.18 2.11
CA ARG A 353 -13.70 -0.26 1.85
C ARG A 353 -15.02 -0.67 1.19
N GLN A 354 -16.14 -0.11 1.65
CA GLN A 354 -17.46 -0.37 1.08
C GLN A 354 -17.57 0.18 -0.34
N LEU A 355 -17.17 1.43 -0.57
CA LEU A 355 -17.13 2.04 -1.91
C LEU A 355 -16.25 1.25 -2.88
N TRP A 356 -15.18 0.62 -2.38
CA TRP A 356 -14.31 -0.25 -3.17
C TRP A 356 -15.02 -1.54 -3.59
N SER A 357 -15.78 -2.15 -2.68
CA SER A 357 -16.61 -3.33 -2.98
C SER A 357 -17.70 -3.00 -4.00
N GLU A 358 -18.44 -1.91 -3.78
CA GLU A 358 -19.49 -1.44 -4.69
C GLU A 358 -18.91 -1.11 -6.07
N ASN A 359 -17.74 -0.45 -6.14
CA ASN A 359 -17.06 -0.20 -7.42
C ASN A 359 -16.62 -1.49 -8.12
N LYS A 360 -16.27 -2.54 -7.37
CA LYS A 360 -15.89 -3.83 -7.93
C LYS A 360 -17.11 -4.52 -8.55
N GLU A 361 -18.23 -4.53 -7.84
CA GLU A 361 -19.50 -5.10 -8.32
C GLU A 361 -20.03 -4.36 -9.55
N LEU A 362 -20.11 -3.04 -9.49
CA LEU A 362 -20.56 -2.22 -10.63
C LEU A 362 -19.70 -2.41 -11.88
N LYS A 363 -18.39 -2.66 -11.71
CA LYS A 363 -17.52 -2.99 -12.84
C LYS A 363 -17.81 -4.37 -13.42
N ALA A 364 -18.13 -5.35 -12.59
CA ALA A 364 -18.49 -6.69 -13.05
C ALA A 364 -19.82 -6.66 -13.81
N GLU A 365 -20.83 -5.97 -13.29
CA GLU A 365 -22.12 -5.78 -13.97
C GLU A 365 -21.97 -5.03 -15.29
N LEU A 366 -21.16 -3.97 -15.32
CA LEU A 366 -20.89 -3.23 -16.54
C LEU A 366 -20.21 -4.10 -17.61
N GLU A 367 -19.31 -5.00 -17.21
CA GLU A 367 -18.66 -5.94 -18.12
C GLU A 367 -19.64 -6.99 -18.66
N GLU A 368 -20.57 -7.46 -17.82
CA GLU A 368 -21.61 -8.40 -18.24
C GLU A 368 -22.57 -7.77 -19.25
N GLU A 369 -23.02 -6.54 -19.01
CA GLU A 369 -23.89 -5.77 -19.94
C GLU A 369 -23.19 -5.48 -21.28
N ARG A 370 -21.88 -5.21 -21.25
CA ARG A 370 -21.06 -5.06 -22.47
C ARG A 370 -20.99 -6.37 -23.24
N SER A 371 -20.67 -7.47 -22.56
CA SER A 371 -20.64 -8.81 -23.15
C SER A 371 -22.00 -9.23 -23.73
N PHE A 372 -23.11 -8.84 -23.09
CA PHE A 372 -24.45 -9.05 -23.64
C PHE A 372 -24.69 -8.22 -24.91
N SER A 373 -24.35 -6.93 -24.86
CA SER A 373 -24.48 -6.01 -26.01
C SER A 373 -23.65 -6.45 -27.22
N ASP A 374 -22.41 -6.91 -27.01
CA ASP A 374 -21.53 -7.40 -28.06
C ASP A 374 -22.12 -8.66 -28.74
N ARG A 375 -22.61 -9.61 -27.93
CA ARG A 375 -23.30 -10.82 -28.46
C ARG A 375 -24.55 -10.47 -29.26
N LEU A 376 -25.28 -9.44 -28.84
CA LEU A 376 -26.47 -8.96 -29.56
C LEU A 376 -26.07 -8.33 -30.90
N LEU A 377 -25.06 -7.46 -30.93
CA LEU A 377 -24.54 -6.84 -32.15
C LEU A 377 -23.99 -7.88 -33.13
N GLU A 378 -23.21 -8.86 -32.67
CA GLU A 378 -22.77 -9.99 -33.51
C GLU A 378 -23.94 -10.81 -34.07
N GLY A 379 -25.01 -10.96 -33.29
CA GLY A 379 -26.24 -11.62 -33.73
C GLY A 379 -26.91 -10.85 -34.86
N ILE A 380 -27.00 -9.52 -34.73
CA ILE A 380 -27.58 -8.65 -35.75
C ILE A 380 -26.71 -8.63 -37.02
N ASP A 381 -25.39 -8.52 -36.88
CA ASP A 381 -24.45 -8.57 -38.02
C ASP A 381 -24.60 -9.86 -38.82
N ARG A 382 -24.73 -11.01 -38.13
CA ARG A 382 -24.99 -12.31 -38.78
C ARG A 382 -26.30 -12.33 -39.57
N VAL A 383 -27.35 -11.70 -39.05
CA VAL A 383 -28.64 -11.59 -39.75
C VAL A 383 -28.51 -10.67 -40.96
N LEU A 384 -27.82 -9.53 -40.84
CA LEU A 384 -27.61 -8.59 -41.94
C LEU A 384 -26.75 -9.22 -43.06
N ASP A 385 -25.70 -9.96 -42.73
CA ASP A 385 -24.90 -10.74 -43.68
C ASP A 385 -25.74 -11.79 -44.42
N MET A 386 -26.63 -12.47 -43.71
CA MET A 386 -27.54 -13.44 -44.32
C MET A 386 -28.50 -12.74 -45.29
N LEU A 387 -29.09 -11.62 -44.88
CA LEU A 387 -29.99 -10.81 -45.70
C LEU A 387 -29.28 -10.28 -46.96
N GLU A 388 -28.05 -9.79 -46.84
CA GLU A 388 -27.23 -9.30 -47.95
C GLU A 388 -26.98 -10.38 -49.02
N ARG A 389 -26.79 -11.64 -48.60
CA ARG A 389 -26.58 -12.77 -49.52
C ARG A 389 -27.85 -13.24 -50.23
N HIS A 390 -29.03 -13.02 -49.66
CA HIS A 390 -30.28 -13.64 -50.12
C HIS A 390 -31.31 -12.64 -50.67
N LEU A 391 -31.15 -11.33 -50.40
CA LEU A 391 -32.06 -10.30 -50.94
C LEU A 391 -31.76 -9.96 -52.40
N PRO A 392 -32.80 -9.66 -53.21
CA PRO A 392 -32.62 -9.10 -54.54
C PRO A 392 -31.85 -7.77 -54.50
N LYS A 393 -31.00 -7.52 -55.51
CA LYS A 393 -30.15 -6.32 -55.60
C LYS A 393 -30.88 -4.98 -55.38
N GLN A 394 -32.15 -4.91 -55.77
CA GLN A 394 -32.99 -3.71 -55.63
C GLN A 394 -33.25 -3.35 -54.16
N LEU A 395 -33.14 -4.30 -53.23
CA LEU A 395 -33.44 -4.14 -51.81
C LEU A 395 -32.18 -4.10 -50.93
N LEU A 396 -30.98 -4.29 -51.48
CA LEU A 396 -29.72 -4.24 -50.72
C LEU A 396 -29.48 -2.89 -50.03
N HIS A 397 -29.95 -1.80 -50.62
CA HIS A 397 -29.88 -0.46 -50.02
C HIS A 397 -30.57 -0.37 -48.65
N LEU A 398 -31.52 -1.26 -48.34
CA LEU A 398 -32.16 -1.33 -47.02
C LEU A 398 -31.27 -2.00 -45.98
N VAL A 399 -30.41 -2.94 -46.39
CA VAL A 399 -29.40 -3.59 -45.52
C VAL A 399 -28.30 -2.59 -45.20
N ASP A 400 -27.82 -1.84 -46.19
CA ASP A 400 -26.84 -0.77 -45.97
C ASP A 400 -27.36 0.27 -44.98
N LYS A 401 -28.62 0.70 -45.16
CA LYS A 401 -29.27 1.64 -44.25
C LYS A 401 -29.50 1.07 -42.85
N ALA A 402 -29.70 -0.24 -42.72
CA ALA A 402 -29.80 -0.90 -41.42
C ALA A 402 -28.43 -0.96 -40.70
N ARG A 403 -27.33 -1.19 -41.44
CA ARG A 403 -25.96 -1.12 -40.90
C ARG A 403 -25.60 0.29 -40.43
N GLU A 404 -26.02 1.34 -41.14
CA GLU A 404 -25.82 2.74 -40.73
C GLU A 404 -26.58 3.12 -39.44
N LEU A 405 -27.65 2.40 -39.10
CA LEU A 405 -28.44 2.62 -37.89
C LEU A 405 -27.90 1.86 -36.68
N LEU A 406 -27.03 0.86 -36.90
CA LEU A 406 -26.34 0.23 -35.79
C LEU A 406 -25.32 1.21 -35.23
N PRO A 407 -25.18 1.30 -33.89
CA PRO A 407 -24.03 1.97 -33.34
C PRO A 407 -22.79 1.31 -33.95
N ASP A 408 -21.82 2.12 -34.40
CA ASP A 408 -20.46 1.62 -34.62
C ASP A 408 -20.11 0.71 -33.43
N HIS A 409 -19.37 -0.38 -33.65
CA HIS A 409 -18.79 -1.20 -32.57
C HIS A 409 -17.88 -0.29 -31.71
N GLN A 410 -18.49 0.56 -30.90
CA GLN A 410 -17.89 1.44 -29.93
C GLN A 410 -17.83 0.61 -28.68
N THR A 411 -16.75 -0.16 -28.61
CA THR A 411 -16.23 -0.76 -27.39
C THR A 411 -16.21 0.30 -26.29
N TYR A 412 -17.21 0.27 -25.41
CA TYR A 412 -17.31 1.13 -24.23
C TYR A 412 -16.25 0.80 -23.20
#